data_AF-A0A9D6V5T9-F1
#
_entry.id   AF-A0A9D6V5T9-F1
#
_cell.length_a   1.000
_cell.length_b   1.000
_cell.length_c   1.000
_cell.angle_alpha   90.00
_cell.angle_beta   90.00
_cell.angle_gamma   90.00
#
_symmetry.space_group_name_H-M   'P 1'
#
loop_
_entity.id
_entity.type
_entity.pdbx_description
1 polymer ?
#
loop_
_entity_poly.entity_id
_entity_poly.type
_entity_poly.pdbx_seq_one_letter_code
_entity_poly.pdbx_strand_id
1 'polypeptide(L)'
;MTATRRYGTAILLILLAAFPWLSPPVYFVSFMFTVFMYITLSSSWNLVGGYAGYLSFGHVAFFGIGAYSTAMLVKMFDLSPVGTVFSTLISGLVSSVVAVLVGYPCLRLRGPYFAVITLCFAFVVQLAFKNVEIVGGADGLWLKSMDLPIGI
;
A
#
# COMPACT_ATOMS: atom_id res chain seq x y z
N MET A 1 -5.17 33.38 12.48
CA MET A 1 -6.00 32.44 11.68
C MET A 1 -5.33 31.10 11.36
N THR A 2 -4.00 30.96 11.41
CA THR A 2 -3.30 29.67 11.17
C THR A 2 -3.34 28.71 12.36
N ALA A 3 -3.32 29.22 13.60
CA ALA A 3 -3.34 28.40 14.82
C ALA A 3 -4.66 27.62 14.98
N THR A 4 -5.81 28.28 14.86
CA THR A 4 -7.15 27.65 14.94
C THR A 4 -7.34 26.55 13.91
N ARG A 5 -6.80 26.73 12.69
CA ARG A 5 -6.83 25.72 11.62
C ARG A 5 -5.94 24.51 11.93
N ARG A 6 -4.77 24.72 12.52
CA ARG A 6 -3.85 23.64 12.95
C ARG A 6 -4.44 22.78 14.07
N TYR A 7 -5.07 23.41 15.07
CA TYR A 7 -5.77 22.69 16.14
C TYR A 7 -6.98 21.93 15.57
N GLY A 8 -7.76 22.55 14.67
CA GLY A 8 -8.88 21.88 13.99
C GLY A 8 -8.46 20.63 13.22
N THR A 9 -7.37 20.69 12.45
CA THR A 9 -6.85 19.52 11.72
C THR A 9 -6.30 18.45 12.65
N ALA A 10 -5.64 18.82 13.74
CA ALA A 10 -5.12 17.87 14.72
C ALA A 10 -6.26 17.11 15.43
N ILE A 11 -7.33 17.82 15.82
CA ILE A 11 -8.51 17.21 16.45
C ILE A 11 -9.19 16.23 15.49
N LEU A 12 -9.32 16.59 14.20
CA LEU A 12 -9.88 15.72 13.18
C LEU A 12 -9.07 14.43 12.98
N LEU A 13 -7.74 14.54 12.94
CA LEU A 13 -6.85 13.38 12.83
C LEU A 13 -6.92 12.45 14.05
N ILE A 14 -7.02 13.03 15.26
CA ILE A 14 -7.15 12.26 16.49
C ILE A 14 -8.50 11.53 16.54
N LEU A 15 -9.60 12.19 16.18
CA LEU A 15 -10.92 11.57 16.11
C LEU A 15 -10.96 10.42 15.10
N LEU A 16 -10.31 10.61 13.95
CA LEU A 16 -10.23 9.60 12.91
C LEU A 16 -9.37 8.40 13.32
N ALA A 17 -8.26 8.63 14.02
CA ALA A 17 -7.41 7.56 14.57
C ALA A 17 -8.09 6.81 15.72
N ALA A 18 -8.96 7.48 16.49
CA ALA A 18 -9.75 6.87 17.56
C ALA A 18 -10.98 6.10 17.02
N PHE A 19 -11.43 6.38 15.79
CA PHE A 19 -12.62 5.78 15.19
C PHE A 19 -12.69 4.25 15.25
N PRO A 20 -11.59 3.49 15.02
CA PRO A 20 -11.61 2.02 15.13
C PRO A 20 -11.86 1.52 16.56
N TRP A 21 -11.50 2.30 17.59
CA TRP A 21 -11.69 1.91 18.99
C TRP A 21 -13.14 2.08 19.47
N LEU A 22 -13.98 2.80 18.73
CA LEU A 22 -15.41 2.93 19.03
C LEU A 22 -16.24 1.70 18.61
N SER A 23 -15.59 0.62 18.14
CA SER A 23 -16.24 -0.62 17.66
C SER A 23 -17.39 -0.38 16.65
N PRO A 24 -17.17 0.38 15.57
CA PRO A 24 -18.18 0.55 14.52
C PRO A 24 -18.42 -0.75 13.74
N PRO A 25 -19.55 -0.87 13.02
CA PRO A 25 -19.82 -2.02 12.16
C PRO A 25 -18.67 -2.26 11.16
N VAL A 26 -18.33 -3.51 10.88
CA VAL A 26 -17.21 -3.94 10.01
C VAL A 26 -17.22 -3.22 8.66
N TYR A 27 -18.42 -3.03 8.09
CA TYR A 27 -18.61 -2.28 6.86
C TYR A 27 -17.93 -0.90 6.88
N PHE A 28 -18.12 -0.13 7.94
CA PHE A 28 -17.54 1.21 8.06
C PHE A 28 -16.02 1.17 8.20
N VAL A 29 -15.48 0.16 8.91
CA VAL A 29 -14.03 -0.04 9.05
C VAL A 29 -13.40 -0.37 7.69
N SER A 30 -13.97 -1.34 6.95
CA SER A 30 -13.48 -1.72 5.62
C SER A 30 -13.61 -0.58 4.61
N PHE A 31 -14.71 0.17 4.66
CA PHE A 31 -14.91 1.35 3.82
C PHE A 31 -13.85 2.42 4.10
N MET A 32 -13.66 2.78 5.38
CA MET A 32 -12.64 3.75 5.79
C MET A 32 -11.24 3.30 5.39
N PHE A 33 -10.89 2.02 5.61
CA PHE A 33 -9.61 1.46 5.19
C PHE A 33 -9.38 1.62 3.68
N THR A 34 -10.39 1.29 2.87
CA THR A 34 -10.33 1.44 1.41
C THR A 34 -10.14 2.90 1.01
N VAL A 35 -10.86 3.83 1.64
CA VAL A 35 -10.73 5.27 1.41
C VAL A 35 -9.31 5.74 1.74
N PHE A 36 -8.76 5.37 2.91
CA PHE A 36 -7.39 5.75 3.29
C PHE A 36 -6.35 5.17 2.34
N MET A 37 -6.51 3.91 1.96
CA MET A 37 -5.64 3.26 0.97
C MET A 37 -5.59 4.08 -0.34
N TYR A 38 -6.75 4.45 -0.89
CA TYR A 38 -6.80 5.26 -2.12
C TYR A 38 -6.27 6.68 -1.94
N ILE A 39 -6.49 7.32 -0.79
CA ILE A 39 -5.90 8.63 -0.48
C ILE A 39 -4.37 8.55 -0.52
N THR A 40 -3.79 7.54 0.13
CA THR A 40 -2.34 7.33 0.14
C THR A 40 -1.80 7.01 -1.26
N LEU A 41 -2.47 6.13 -2.01
CA LEU A 41 -2.09 5.80 -3.39
C LEU A 41 -2.14 7.03 -4.31
N SER A 42 -3.21 7.82 -4.22
CA SER A 42 -3.39 9.04 -5.00
C SER A 42 -2.33 10.08 -4.64
N SER A 43 -2.03 10.25 -3.35
CA SER A 43 -0.98 11.16 -2.88
C SER A 43 0.41 10.73 -3.38
N SER A 44 0.73 9.43 -3.31
CA SER A 44 1.97 8.87 -3.86
C SER A 44 2.08 9.11 -5.36
N TRP A 45 1.01 8.84 -6.11
CA TRP A 45 1.00 9.05 -7.55
C TRP A 45 1.15 10.54 -7.91
N ASN A 46 0.52 11.44 -7.15
CA ASN A 46 0.62 12.87 -7.35
C ASN A 46 2.05 13.41 -7.12
N LEU A 47 2.86 12.78 -6.26
CA LEU A 47 4.28 13.15 -6.11
C LEU A 47 5.07 12.95 -7.41
N VAL A 48 4.80 11.86 -8.14
CA VAL A 48 5.51 11.54 -9.38
C VAL A 48 4.86 12.18 -10.60
N GLY A 49 3.54 12.04 -10.73
CA GLY A 49 2.76 12.56 -11.87
C GLY A 49 2.52 14.07 -11.80
N GLY A 50 2.19 14.59 -10.62
CA GLY A 50 1.89 16.01 -10.43
C GLY A 50 3.15 16.85 -10.27
N TYR A 51 3.95 16.58 -9.23
CA TYR A 51 5.09 17.43 -8.90
C TYR A 51 6.33 17.19 -9.78
N ALA A 52 6.66 15.93 -10.08
CA ALA A 52 7.82 15.62 -10.92
C ALA A 52 7.50 15.61 -12.43
N GLY A 53 6.22 15.66 -12.81
CA GLY A 53 5.77 15.70 -14.20
C GLY A 53 5.91 14.38 -14.97
N TYR A 54 6.12 13.26 -14.28
CA TYR A 54 6.28 11.93 -14.88
C TYR A 54 5.00 11.11 -14.78
N LEU A 55 4.38 10.76 -15.91
CA LEU A 55 3.23 9.86 -15.96
C LEU A 55 3.66 8.41 -15.71
N SER A 56 3.51 7.92 -14.46
CA SER A 56 3.83 6.54 -14.06
C SER A 56 2.59 5.66 -14.05
N PHE A 57 2.60 4.57 -14.82
CA PHE A 57 1.56 3.50 -14.75
C PHE A 57 2.00 2.30 -13.90
N GLY A 58 3.25 2.30 -13.42
CA GLY A 58 3.83 1.21 -12.65
C GLY A 58 3.51 1.20 -11.15
N HIS A 59 2.79 2.22 -10.64
CA HIS A 59 2.52 2.35 -9.20
C HIS A 59 1.81 1.12 -8.60
N VAL A 60 0.96 0.46 -9.38
CA VAL A 60 0.27 -0.78 -8.96
C VAL A 60 1.24 -1.92 -8.63
N ALA A 61 2.40 -1.97 -9.29
CA ALA A 61 3.41 -2.99 -9.06
C ALA A 61 4.03 -2.85 -7.67
N PHE A 62 4.39 -1.63 -7.28
CA PHE A 62 4.95 -1.35 -5.95
C PHE A 62 3.91 -1.62 -4.84
N PHE A 63 2.66 -1.22 -5.07
CA PHE A 63 1.57 -1.55 -4.16
C PHE A 63 1.43 -3.08 -3.98
N GLY A 64 1.45 -3.84 -5.08
CA GLY A 64 1.41 -5.30 -5.04
C GLY A 64 2.59 -5.92 -4.30
N ILE A 65 3.82 -5.46 -4.54
CA ILE A 65 5.03 -5.94 -3.85
C ILE A 65 4.93 -5.72 -2.33
N GLY A 66 4.49 -4.54 -1.91
CA GLY A 66 4.25 -4.24 -0.49
C GLY A 66 3.17 -5.13 0.12
N ALA A 67 2.03 -5.27 -0.55
CA ALA A 67 0.90 -6.09 -0.07
C ALA A 67 1.28 -7.57 0.08
N TYR A 68 1.95 -8.15 -0.92
CA TYR A 68 2.40 -9.54 -0.87
C TYR A 68 3.49 -9.75 0.18
N SER A 69 4.43 -8.81 0.33
CA SER A 69 5.44 -8.88 1.38
C SER A 69 4.81 -8.87 2.78
N THR A 70 3.82 -8.02 3.01
CA THR A 70 3.04 -8.02 4.26
C THR A 70 2.32 -9.35 4.46
N ALA A 71 1.61 -9.85 3.44
CA ALA A 71 0.86 -11.11 3.52
C ALA A 71 1.77 -12.31 3.83
N MET A 72 2.98 -12.35 3.25
CA MET A 72 3.97 -13.38 3.55
C MET A 72 4.48 -13.30 4.99
N LEU A 73 4.84 -12.10 5.46
CA LEU A 73 5.30 -11.90 6.83
C LEU A 73 4.23 -12.33 7.84
N VAL A 74 2.98 -11.92 7.62
CA VAL A 74 1.86 -12.31 8.49
C VAL A 74 1.66 -13.82 8.51
N LYS A 75 1.72 -14.47 7.34
CA LYS A 75 1.57 -15.93 7.22
C LYS A 75 2.74 -16.71 7.83
N MET A 76 3.97 -16.22 7.72
CA MET A 76 5.17 -16.93 8.20
C MET A 76 5.34 -16.88 9.71
N PHE A 77 4.94 -15.78 10.34
CA PHE A 77 5.18 -15.54 11.78
C PHE A 77 3.91 -15.61 12.62
N ASP A 78 2.76 -15.97 12.04
CA ASP A 78 1.44 -15.98 12.69
C ASP A 78 1.20 -14.72 13.55
N LEU A 79 1.58 -13.55 13.02
CA LEU A 79 1.59 -12.32 13.80
C LEU A 79 0.16 -11.91 14.23
N SER A 80 0.04 -11.60 15.52
CA SER A 80 -1.12 -10.88 16.10
C SER A 80 -1.42 -9.57 15.33
N PRO A 81 -2.68 -9.07 15.35
CA PRO A 81 -3.07 -7.82 14.67
C PRO A 81 -2.14 -6.63 14.95
N VAL A 82 -1.56 -6.55 16.14
CA VAL A 82 -0.60 -5.48 16.51
C VAL A 82 0.76 -5.65 15.81
N GLY A 83 1.15 -6.91 15.56
CA GLY A 83 2.34 -7.26 14.78
C GLY A 83 2.20 -6.94 13.29
N THR A 84 0.97 -6.86 12.76
CA THR A 84 0.75 -6.52 11.35
C THR A 84 1.26 -5.11 11.00
N VAL A 85 1.25 -4.19 11.97
CA VAL A 85 1.81 -2.83 11.81
C VAL A 85 3.32 -2.89 11.56
N PHE A 86 4.05 -3.72 12.33
CA PHE A 86 5.48 -3.92 12.11
C PHE A 86 5.76 -4.58 10.74
N SER A 87 4.94 -5.56 10.35
CA SER A 87 5.08 -6.19 9.03
C SER A 87 4.87 -5.19 7.88
N THR A 88 3.98 -4.20 8.06
CA THR A 88 3.71 -3.14 7.08
C THR A 88 4.89 -2.18 6.93
N LEU A 89 5.60 -1.88 8.04
CA LEU A 89 6.82 -1.06 7.99
C LEU A 89 7.95 -1.79 7.24
N ILE A 90 8.12 -3.08 7.51
CA ILE A 90 9.14 -3.91 6.84
C ILE A 90 8.81 -4.04 5.36
N SER A 91 7.54 -4.30 4.99
CA SER A 91 7.15 -4.39 3.58
C SER A 91 7.26 -3.05 2.86
N GLY A 92 7.02 -1.93 3.55
CA GLY A 92 7.30 -0.58 3.06
C GLY A 92 8.77 -0.40 2.69
N LEU A 93 9.70 -0.84 3.55
CA LEU A 93 11.14 -0.83 3.25
C LEU A 93 11.49 -1.69 2.04
N VAL A 94 10.94 -2.91 1.95
CA VAL A 94 11.14 -3.80 0.79
C VAL A 94 10.67 -3.11 -0.49
N SER A 95 9.47 -2.54 -0.49
CA SER A 95 8.94 -1.81 -1.64
C SER A 95 9.78 -0.58 -1.99
N SER A 96 10.29 0.16 -1.00
CA SER A 96 11.18 1.30 -1.24
C SER A 96 12.50 0.89 -1.88
N VAL A 97 13.11 -0.21 -1.43
CA VAL A 97 14.34 -0.75 -2.04
C VAL A 97 14.09 -1.10 -3.51
N VAL A 98 13.00 -1.82 -3.80
CA VAL A 98 12.63 -2.15 -5.19
C VAL A 98 12.35 -0.89 -6.01
N ALA A 99 11.67 0.10 -5.42
CA ALA A 99 11.40 1.38 -6.07
C ALA A 99 12.68 2.16 -6.38
N VAL A 100 13.71 2.11 -5.54
CA VAL A 100 15.01 2.74 -5.85
C VAL A 100 15.72 1.99 -6.98
N LEU A 101 15.77 0.65 -6.90
CA LEU A 101 16.44 -0.18 -7.91
C LEU A 101 15.84 -0.02 -9.31
N VAL A 102 14.51 0.05 -9.39
CA VAL A 102 13.78 0.18 -10.67
C VAL A 102 13.59 1.64 -11.05
N GLY A 103 13.27 2.50 -10.08
CA GLY A 103 12.99 3.92 -10.32
C GLY A 103 14.23 4.68 -10.78
N TYR A 104 15.41 4.39 -10.23
CA TYR A 104 16.66 5.08 -10.61
C TYR A 104 16.97 4.99 -12.13
N PRO A 105 16.97 3.81 -12.78
CA PRO A 105 17.14 3.74 -14.22
C PRO A 105 15.94 4.30 -15.00
N CYS A 106 14.71 4.09 -14.52
CA CYS A 106 13.52 4.59 -15.20
C CYS A 106 13.47 6.12 -15.26
N LEU A 107 13.87 6.82 -14.20
CA LEU A 107 13.88 8.29 -14.15
C LEU A 107 14.84 8.94 -15.15
N ARG A 108 15.74 8.19 -15.77
CA ARG A 108 16.60 8.68 -16.86
C ARG A 108 15.85 8.79 -18.19
N LEU A 109 14.69 8.16 -18.31
CA LEU A 109 13.83 8.21 -19.49
C LEU A 109 12.95 9.46 -19.45
N ARG A 110 12.69 10.07 -20.60
CA ARG A 110 11.91 11.30 -20.71
C ARG A 110 10.62 11.08 -21.48
N GLY A 111 9.56 11.75 -21.04
CA GLY A 111 8.28 11.80 -21.76
C GLY A 111 7.59 10.43 -21.87
N PRO A 112 7.07 10.06 -23.05
CA PRO A 112 6.24 8.86 -23.23
C PRO A 112 6.94 7.54 -22.87
N TYR A 113 8.27 7.47 -23.05
CA TYR A 113 9.05 6.27 -22.78
C TYR A 113 8.99 5.84 -21.31
N PHE A 114 8.90 6.81 -20.39
CA PHE A 114 8.76 6.52 -18.95
C PHE A 114 7.41 5.85 -18.64
N ALA A 115 6.34 6.32 -19.28
CA ALA A 115 5.01 5.75 -19.08
C ALA A 115 4.95 4.30 -19.59
N VAL A 116 5.49 4.04 -20.77
CA VAL A 116 5.52 2.69 -21.37
C VAL A 116 6.35 1.73 -20.53
N ILE A 117 7.55 2.12 -20.09
CA ILE A 117 8.41 1.20 -19.33
C ILE A 117 7.82 0.87 -17.96
N THR A 118 7.17 1.84 -17.30
CA THR A 118 6.54 1.60 -15.99
C THR A 118 5.30 0.73 -16.11
N LEU A 119 4.57 0.80 -17.23
CA LEU A 119 3.51 -0.13 -17.57
C LEU A 119 4.05 -1.55 -17.80
N CYS A 120 5.11 -1.70 -18.61
CA CYS A 120 5.77 -2.99 -18.83
C CYS A 120 6.28 -3.60 -17.51
N PHE A 121 6.86 -2.78 -16.63
CA PHE A 121 7.28 -3.21 -15.31
C PHE A 121 6.12 -3.79 -14.49
N ALA A 122 4.94 -3.16 -14.51
CA ALA A 122 3.78 -3.70 -13.82
C ALA A 122 3.36 -5.09 -14.34
N PHE A 123 3.41 -5.30 -15.66
CA PHE A 123 3.14 -6.61 -16.25
C PHE A 123 4.19 -7.65 -15.89
N VAL A 124 5.48 -7.28 -15.89
CA VAL A 124 6.57 -8.19 -15.49
C VAL A 124 6.40 -8.63 -14.04
N VAL A 125 6.09 -7.69 -13.13
CA VAL A 125 5.84 -8.01 -11.72
C VAL A 125 4.61 -8.90 -11.56
N GLN A 126 3.53 -8.61 -12.28
CA GLN A 126 2.34 -9.45 -12.27
C GLN A 126 2.63 -10.88 -12.75
N LEU A 127 3.39 -11.01 -13.84
CA LEU A 127 3.79 -12.31 -14.37
C LEU A 127 4.72 -13.05 -13.40
N ALA A 128 5.65 -12.34 -12.77
CA ALA A 128 6.54 -12.92 -11.77
C ALA A 128 5.74 -13.49 -10.60
N PHE A 129 4.78 -12.74 -10.04
CA PHE A 129 3.96 -13.25 -8.94
C PHE A 129 3.12 -14.47 -9.32
N LYS A 130 2.60 -14.51 -10.55
CA LYS A 130 1.86 -15.69 -11.04
C LYS A 130 2.72 -16.94 -11.17
N ASN A 131 4.01 -16.79 -11.44
CA ASN A 131 4.93 -17.92 -11.65
C ASN A 131 5.68 -18.35 -10.37
N VAL A 132 5.69 -17.52 -9.32
CA VAL A 132 6.39 -17.84 -8.08
C VAL A 132 5.43 -18.51 -7.10
N GLU A 133 5.55 -19.83 -6.96
CA GLU A 133 4.71 -20.65 -6.05
C GLU A 133 4.80 -20.21 -4.58
N ILE A 134 5.97 -19.73 -4.15
CA ILE A 134 6.19 -19.22 -2.79
C ILE A 134 5.20 -18.10 -2.44
N VAL A 135 4.79 -17.28 -3.42
CA VAL A 135 3.86 -16.15 -3.25
C VAL A 135 2.39 -16.59 -3.46
N GLY A 136 2.12 -17.89 -3.55
CA GLY A 136 0.79 -18.43 -3.81
C GLY A 136 0.44 -18.52 -5.31
N GLY A 137 1.37 -18.17 -6.20
CA GLY A 137 1.22 -18.32 -7.65
C GLY A 137 -0.01 -17.59 -8.21
N ALA A 138 -0.79 -18.28 -9.04
CA ALA A 138 -1.99 -17.72 -9.66
C ALA A 138 -3.17 -17.53 -8.68
N ASP A 139 -3.23 -18.32 -7.60
CA ASP A 139 -4.32 -18.30 -6.61
C ASP A 139 -4.11 -17.24 -5.51
N GLY A 140 -2.87 -16.77 -5.35
CA GLY A 140 -2.50 -15.78 -4.33
C GLY A 140 -2.41 -16.35 -2.91
N LEU A 141 -2.31 -15.46 -1.92
CA LEU A 141 -2.19 -15.83 -0.51
C LEU A 141 -3.51 -15.61 0.23
N TRP A 142 -4.06 -16.70 0.78
CA TRP A 142 -5.16 -16.64 1.73
C TRP A 142 -4.62 -16.43 3.14
N LEU A 143 -5.07 -15.35 3.78
CA LEU A 143 -4.79 -15.06 5.18
C LEU A 143 -5.97 -15.53 6.03
N LYS A 144 -5.67 -16.10 7.21
CA LYS A 144 -6.71 -16.51 8.16
C LYS A 144 -7.55 -15.28 8.55
N SER A 145 -8.87 -15.41 8.48
CA SER A 145 -9.80 -14.39 8.97
C SER A 145 -9.58 -14.20 10.47
N MET A 146 -9.44 -12.95 10.89
CA MET A 146 -9.25 -12.58 12.29
C MET A 146 -10.55 -12.85 13.06
N ASP A 147 -10.48 -13.68 14.11
CA ASP A 147 -11.55 -13.84 15.11
C ASP A 147 -11.60 -12.55 15.97
N LEU A 148 -12.18 -11.48 15.41
CA LEU A 148 -12.40 -10.24 16.15
C LEU A 148 -13.59 -10.46 17.11
N PRO A 149 -13.58 -9.88 18.33
CA PRO A 149 -14.70 -9.96 19.30
C PRO A 149 -15.98 -9.21 18.87
N ILE A 150 -16.18 -9.08 17.56
CA ILE A 150 -17.34 -8.55 16.84
C ILE A 150 -18.03 -9.63 15.99
N GLY A 151 -17.76 -10.92 16.25
CA GLY A 151 -18.58 -12.02 15.75
C GLY A 151 -18.44 -12.27 14.25
N ILE A 152 -17.21 -12.50 13.78
CA ILE A 152 -16.94 -13.26 12.56
C ILE A 152 -15.80 -14.21 12.85
#